data_AF-A0A536TFR9-F1
#
_entry.id   AF-A0A536TFR9-F1
#
_cell.length_a   1.000
_cell.length_b   1.000
_cell.length_c   1.000
_cell.angle_alpha   90.00
_cell.angle_beta   90.00
_cell.angle_gamma   90.00
#
_symmetry.space_group_name_H-M   'P 1'
#
loop_
_entity.id
_entity.type
_entity.pdbx_description
1 polymer ?
#
loop_
_entity_poly.entity_id
_entity_poly.type
_entity_poly.pdbx_seq_one_letter_code
_entity_poly.pdbx_strand_id
1 'polypeptide(L)' 'MNRSAIDLWVGIFVAIGFGAIIFLALKVGNLVTLDSTPGYHLDASFDNIGGLKLRAPVKAAGVVVGRV' A
#
# COMPACT_ATOMS: atom_id res chain seq x y z
N MET A 1 -34.53 -26.26 16.34
CA MET A 1 -33.29 -25.49 16.03
C MET A 1 -32.93 -25.73 14.56
N ASN A 2 -33.15 -24.75 13.68
CA ASN A 2 -32.86 -24.86 12.25
C ASN A 2 -31.35 -24.81 12.00
N ARG A 3 -30.70 -25.98 11.98
CA ARG A 3 -29.26 -26.12 11.74
C ARG A 3 -28.82 -25.51 10.40
N SER A 4 -29.63 -25.65 9.34
CA SER A 4 -29.32 -25.04 8.03
C SER A 4 -29.18 -23.52 8.04
N ALA A 5 -29.90 -22.81 8.91
CA ALA A 5 -29.75 -21.37 9.01
C ALA A 5 -28.38 -21.00 9.59
N ILE A 6 -27.91 -21.77 10.58
CA ILE A 6 -26.60 -21.58 11.22
C ILE A 6 -25.48 -21.88 10.21
N ASP A 7 -25.61 -22.96 9.44
CA ASP A 7 -24.60 -23.34 8.44
C ASP A 7 -24.45 -22.28 7.34
N LEU A 8 -25.55 -21.67 6.90
CA LEU A 8 -25.54 -20.57 5.93
C LEU A 8 -24.82 -19.33 6.49
N TRP A 9 -25.10 -18.96 7.74
CA TRP A 9 -24.45 -17.81 8.40
C TRP A 9 -22.94 -18.04 8.60
N VAL A 10 -22.54 -19.27 8.96
CA VAL A 10 -21.11 -19.63 9.06
C VAL A 10 -20.44 -19.52 7.69
N GLY A 11 -21.07 -20.00 6.62
CA GLY A 11 -20.56 -19.87 5.26
C GLY A 11 -20.34 -18.41 4.85
N ILE A 12 -21.31 -17.53 5.13
CA ILE A 12 -21.20 -16.09 4.88
C ILE A 12 -20.04 -15.47 5.67
N PHE A 13 -19.91 -15.83 6.95
CA PHE A 13 -18.82 -15.34 7.81
C PHE A 13 -17.44 -15.74 7.25
N VAL A 14 -17.27 -17.00 6.85
CA VAL A 14 -16.02 -17.49 6.25
C VAL A 14 -15.74 -16.79 4.92
N ALA A 15 -16.75 -16.59 4.07
CA ALA A 15 -16.59 -15.92 2.79
C ALA A 15 -16.12 -14.46 2.96
N ILE A 16 -16.69 -13.71 3.91
CA ILE A 16 -16.27 -12.35 4.25
C ILE A 16 -14.83 -12.35 4.78
N GLY A 17 -14.50 -13.30 5.67
CA GLY A 17 -13.14 -13.45 6.20
C GLY A 17 -12.10 -13.69 5.11
N PHE A 18 -12.42 -14.55 4.14
CA PHE A 18 -11.55 -14.82 3.00
C PHE A 18 -11.37 -13.56 2.12
N GLY A 19 -12.45 -12.82 1.86
CA GLY A 19 -12.39 -11.53 1.17
C GLY A 19 -11.51 -10.50 1.90
N ALA A 20 -11.59 -10.43 3.23
CA ALA A 20 -10.77 -9.53 4.03
C ALA A 20 -9.27 -9.86 3.96
N ILE A 21 -8.92 -11.16 3.95
CA ILE A 21 -7.52 -11.60 3.81
C ILE A 21 -6.98 -11.22 2.43
N ILE A 22 -7.74 -11.44 1.36
CA ILE A 22 -7.34 -11.03 0.00
C ILE A 22 -7.12 -9.52 -0.05
N PHE A 23 -8.07 -8.74 0.49
CA PHE A 23 -7.95 -7.28 0.53
C PHE A 23 -6.70 -6.82 1.28
N LEU A 24 -6.41 -7.43 2.44
CA LEU A 24 -5.21 -7.13 3.22
C LEU A 24 -3.94 -7.45 2.43
N ALA A 25 -3.87 -8.59 1.74
CA ALA A 25 -2.73 -8.96 0.92
C ALA A 25 -2.44 -7.94 -0.20
N LEU A 26 -3.50 -7.46 -0.88
CA LEU A 26 -3.38 -6.41 -1.89
C LEU A 26 -2.91 -5.08 -1.29
N LYS A 27 -3.43 -4.71 -0.11
CA LYS A 27 -3.05 -3.48 0.60
C LYS A 27 -1.60 -3.51 1.08
N VAL A 28 -1.15 -4.62 1.67
CA VAL A 28 0.24 -4.80 2.15
C VAL A 28 1.23 -4.88 0.99
N GLY A 29 0.81 -5.45 -0.16
CA GLY A 29 1.58 -5.43 -1.40
C GLY A 29 1.78 -4.04 -2.01
N ASN A 30 1.31 -2.98 -1.33
CA ASN A 30 1.42 -1.58 -1.77
C ASN A 30 0.69 -1.30 -3.11
N LEU A 31 -0.15 -2.23 -3.59
CA LEU A 31 -0.93 -2.11 -4.83
C LEU A 31 -2.06 -1.07 -4.70
N VAL A 32 -2.50 -0.82 -3.46
CA VAL A 32 -3.59 0.12 -3.11
C VAL A 32 -3.01 1.37 -2.41
N THR A 33 -1.77 1.76 -2.73
CA THR A 33 -1.30 3.11 -2.36
C THR A 33 -1.78 4.11 -3.39
N LEU A 34 -3.03 4.52 -3.23
CA LEU A 34 -3.66 5.61 -3.97
C LEU A 34 -3.39 6.98 -3.34
N ASP A 35 -2.53 7.07 -2.32
CA ASP A 35 -2.10 8.33 -1.71
C ASP A 35 -1.01 9.00 -2.58
N SER A 36 -1.36 9.22 -3.85
CA SER A 36 -0.66 10.15 -4.73
C SER A 36 -1.21 11.54 -4.45
N THR A 37 -0.92 12.11 -3.28
CA THR A 37 -1.09 13.55 -3.11
C THR A 37 -0.30 14.19 -4.25
N PRO A 38 -0.92 15.03 -5.11
CA PRO A 38 -0.24 15.58 -6.27
C PRO A 38 0.95 16.41 -5.80
N GLY A 39 2.14 15.84 -5.94
CA GLY A 39 3.41 16.54 -5.80
C GLY A 39 3.75 17.26 -7.09
N TYR A 40 4.82 18.04 -7.05
CA TYR A 40 5.41 18.67 -8.24
C TYR A 40 6.75 18.01 -8.54
N HIS A 41 7.08 17.91 -9.82
CA HIS A 41 8.37 17.42 -10.26
C HIS A 41 9.42 18.53 -10.09
N LEU A 42 10.60 18.14 -9.61
CA LEU A 42 11.76 19.00 -9.46
C LEU A 42 12.97 18.33 -10.10
N ASP A 43 13.65 19.06 -10.97
CA ASP A 43 14.93 18.65 -11.53
C ASP A 43 16.05 19.42 -10.81
N ALA A 44 17.11 18.71 -10.46
CA ALA A 44 18.29 19.27 -9.84
C ALA A 44 19.53 18.69 -10.51
N SER A 45 20.50 19.57 -10.80
CA SER A 45 21.79 19.16 -11.36
C SER A 45 22.79 18.98 -10.23
N PHE A 46 23.56 17.90 -10.29
CA PHE A 46 24.62 17.59 -9.33
C PHE A 46 25.90 17.24 -10.08
N ASP A 47 27.04 17.72 -9.59
CA ASP A 47 28.34 17.38 -10.17
C ASP A 47 28.73 15.91 -9.94
N ASN A 48 28.21 15.29 -8.87
CA ASN A 48 28.41 13.87 -8.55
C ASN A 48 27.22 13.29 -7.76
N ILE A 49 26.58 12.26 -8.29
CA ILE A 49 25.42 11.57 -7.66
C ILE A 49 25.80 10.37 -6.79
N GLY A 50 27.07 9.93 -6.84
CA GLY A 50 27.57 8.76 -6.11
C GLY A 50 26.77 7.48 -6.43
N GLY A 51 26.13 6.92 -5.40
CA GLY A 51 25.37 5.66 -5.46
C GLY A 51 23.85 5.81 -5.49
N LEU A 52 23.34 6.94 -5.99
CA LEU A 52 21.90 7.20 -6.07
C LEU A 52 21.19 6.12 -6.91
N LYS A 53 20.11 5.56 -6.37
CA LYS A 53 19.29 4.53 -7.04
C LYS A 53 17.89 5.07 -7.32
N LEU A 54 17.24 4.51 -8.33
CA LEU A 54 15.83 4.79 -8.58
C LEU A 54 15.00 4.50 -7.33
N ARG A 55 14.02 5.38 -7.03
CA ARG A 55 13.15 5.32 -5.84
C ARG A 55 13.86 5.56 -4.51
N ALA A 56 15.07 6.12 -4.52
CA ALA A 56 15.74 6.55 -3.30
C ALA A 56 14.87 7.60 -2.57
N PRO A 57 14.78 7.55 -1.22
CA PRO A 57 13.97 8.49 -0.46
C PRO A 57 14.60 9.89 -0.43
N VAL A 58 13.81 10.89 -0.80
CA VAL A 58 14.16 12.30 -0.61
C VAL A 58 13.70 12.72 0.79
N LYS A 59 14.61 13.30 1.58
CA LYS A 59 14.34 13.73 2.96
C LYS A 59 14.48 15.23 3.11
N ALA A 60 13.56 15.85 3.84
CA ALA A 60 13.67 17.22 4.32
C ALA A 60 13.70 17.20 5.85
N ALA A 61 14.73 17.80 6.45
CA ALA A 61 14.93 17.81 7.91
C ALA A 61 14.80 16.42 8.59
N GLY A 62 15.21 15.35 7.90
CA GLY A 62 15.17 13.97 8.41
C GLY A 62 13.89 13.19 8.10
N VAL A 63 12.83 13.83 7.59
CA VAL A 63 11.55 13.19 7.25
C VAL A 63 11.51 12.88 5.74
N VAL A 64 11.04 11.69 5.36
CA VAL A 64 10.88 11.31 3.96
C VAL A 64 9.69 12.06 3.36
N VAL A 65 9.97 12.90 2.36
CA VAL A 65 8.98 13.76 1.70
C VAL A 65 8.69 13.34 0.26
N GLY A 66 9.53 12.49 -0.32
CA GLY A 66 9.37 12.04 -1.70
C GLY A 66 10.35 10.93 -2.07
N ARG A 67 10.38 10.61 -3.36
CA ARG A 67 11.35 9.67 -3.95
C ARG A 67 11.82 10.22 -5.29
N VAL A 68 13.06 9.86 -5.65
CA VAL A 68 13.65 10.13 -6.97
C VAL A 68 13.13 9.15 -8.00
#